data_AF-A0A0E3MHV4-F1
#
_entry.id   AF-A0A0E3MHV4-F1
#
_cell.length_a   1.000
_cell.length_b   1.000
_cell.length_c   1.000
_cell.angle_alpha   90.00
_cell.angle_beta   90.00
_cell.angle_gamma   90.00
#
_symmetry.space_group_name_H-M   'P 1'
#
loop_
_entity.id
_entity.type
_entity.pdbx_description
1 polymer ?
#
loop_
_entity_poly.entity_id
_entity_poly.type
_entity_poly.pdbx_seq_one_letter_code
_entity_poly.pdbx_strand_id
1 'polypeptide(L)'
;MLDDKEILLSALDKVDKFYVYLAGINSSEILLVTTLNVPNEIEVEGKKFKVVKYHPEDYLSQVVEKEDEIFRKYKIYYFVKAYMRKILDTLSSAEVERMSLDLKDNLS
;
A
#
# COMPACT_ATOMS: atom_id res chain seq x y z
N MET A 1 -12.29 21.76 -1.49
CA MET A 1 -11.15 20.94 -1.95
C MET A 1 -11.52 19.51 -1.63
N LEU A 2 -11.47 18.58 -2.59
CA LEU A 2 -11.76 17.16 -2.31
C LEU A 2 -10.80 16.65 -1.23
N ASP A 3 -11.29 15.80 -0.34
CA ASP A 3 -10.43 15.15 0.63
C ASP A 3 -9.61 14.01 -0.01
N ASP A 4 -8.56 13.56 0.68
CA ASP A 4 -7.68 12.49 0.18
C ASP A 4 -8.44 11.21 -0.19
N LYS A 5 -9.51 10.89 0.54
CA LYS A 5 -10.33 9.69 0.33
C LYS A 5 -11.14 9.83 -0.96
N GLU A 6 -11.81 10.95 -1.16
CA GLU A 6 -12.59 11.26 -2.36
C GLU A 6 -11.70 11.28 -3.60
N ILE A 7 -10.49 11.87 -3.50
CA ILE A 7 -9.50 11.85 -4.58
C ILE A 7 -9.13 10.41 -4.93
N LEU A 8 -8.80 9.57 -3.94
CA LEU A 8 -8.42 8.18 -4.20
C LEU A 8 -9.56 7.39 -4.83
N LEU A 9 -10.78 7.51 -4.31
CA LEU A 9 -11.94 6.81 -4.86
C LEU A 9 -12.24 7.25 -6.29
N SER A 10 -12.13 8.55 -6.59
CA SER A 10 -12.27 9.09 -7.94
C SER A 10 -11.18 8.58 -8.89
N ALA A 11 -9.94 8.43 -8.40
CA ALA A 11 -8.87 7.81 -9.17
C ALA A 11 -9.14 6.32 -9.44
N LEU A 12 -9.72 5.61 -8.46
CA LEU A 12 -10.09 4.20 -8.61
C LEU A 12 -11.21 3.98 -9.61
N ASP A 13 -12.12 4.93 -9.82
CA ASP A 13 -13.14 4.82 -10.87
C ASP A 13 -12.56 5.00 -12.29
N LYS A 14 -11.33 5.51 -12.42
CA LYS A 14 -10.59 5.60 -13.69
C LYS A 14 -9.79 4.33 -14.02
N VAL A 15 -9.71 3.40 -13.08
CA VAL A 15 -9.12 2.07 -13.25
C VAL A 15 -10.18 1.02 -12.92
N ASP A 16 -9.95 -0.25 -13.23
CA ASP A 16 -10.89 -1.30 -12.81
C ASP A 16 -10.65 -1.67 -11.34
N LYS A 17 -11.37 -1.00 -10.43
CA LYS A 17 -11.23 -1.16 -8.97
C LYS A 17 -11.41 -2.59 -8.47
N PHE A 18 -12.11 -3.46 -9.21
CA PHE A 18 -12.32 -4.85 -8.80
C PHE A 18 -11.04 -5.69 -8.80
N TYR A 19 -10.01 -5.26 -9.55
CA TYR A 19 -8.70 -5.90 -9.58
C TYR A 19 -7.66 -5.18 -8.71
N VAL A 20 -8.09 -4.22 -7.89
CA VAL A 20 -7.24 -3.54 -6.93
C VAL A 20 -7.37 -4.24 -5.58
N TYR A 21 -6.24 -4.60 -4.99
CA TYR A 21 -6.16 -5.30 -3.71
C TYR A 21 -6.02 -4.33 -2.54
N LEU A 22 -5.29 -3.23 -2.77
CA LEU A 22 -5.06 -2.16 -1.82
C LEU A 22 -4.75 -0.89 -2.60
N ALA A 23 -5.26 0.24 -2.13
CA ALA A 23 -4.91 1.55 -2.65
C ALA A 23 -4.79 2.59 -1.53
N GLY A 24 -3.83 3.47 -1.71
CA GLY A 24 -3.57 4.56 -0.78
C GLY A 24 -3.11 5.82 -1.51
N ILE A 25 -3.06 6.92 -0.77
CA ILE A 25 -2.68 8.22 -1.30
C ILE A 25 -1.69 8.90 -0.37
N ASN A 26 -0.73 9.61 -0.96
CA ASN A 26 0.15 10.52 -0.27
C ASN A 26 0.41 11.73 -1.16
N SER A 27 -0.12 12.89 -0.80
CA SER A 27 0.17 14.22 -1.39
C SER A 27 0.08 14.34 -2.92
N SER A 28 0.99 13.71 -3.66
CA SER A 28 1.12 13.66 -5.12
C SER A 28 1.23 12.25 -5.70
N GLU A 29 1.18 11.20 -4.87
CA GLU A 29 1.30 9.81 -5.27
C GLU A 29 0.04 9.01 -4.89
N ILE A 30 -0.32 8.07 -5.76
CA ILE A 30 -1.34 7.06 -5.53
C ILE A 30 -0.67 5.70 -5.56
N LEU A 31 -0.75 4.98 -4.45
CA LEU A 31 -0.36 3.58 -4.35
C LEU A 31 -1.48 2.71 -4.92
N LEU A 32 -1.15 1.83 -5.86
CA LEU A 32 -2.05 0.80 -6.37
C LEU A 32 -1.38 -0.57 -6.29
N VAL A 33 -1.97 -1.48 -5.51
CA VAL A 33 -1.59 -2.89 -5.50
C VAL A 33 -2.58 -3.65 -6.38
N THR A 34 -2.13 -4.07 -7.56
CA THR A 34 -2.99 -4.65 -8.59
C THR A 34 -2.20 -5.53 -9.57
N THR A 35 -2.88 -6.51 -10.17
CA THR A 35 -2.35 -7.31 -11.27
C THR A 35 -2.50 -6.62 -12.62
N LEU A 36 -3.35 -5.60 -12.73
CA LEU A 36 -3.61 -4.92 -13.99
C LEU A 36 -2.45 -4.02 -14.42
N ASN A 37 -2.32 -3.84 -15.73
CA ASN A 37 -1.53 -2.74 -16.24
C ASN A 37 -2.30 -1.44 -16.07
N VAL A 38 -1.72 -0.48 -15.35
CA VAL A 38 -2.33 0.82 -15.03
C VAL A 38 -1.42 1.93 -15.52
N PRO A 39 -1.97 3.11 -15.87
CA PRO A 39 -1.13 4.24 -16.28
C PRO A 39 -0.21 4.68 -15.14
N ASN A 40 0.95 5.24 -15.49
CA ASN A 40 1.92 5.77 -14.52
C ASN A 40 1.44 7.06 -13.85
N GLU A 41 0.37 7.68 -14.37
CA GLU A 41 -0.23 8.90 -13.83
C GLU A 41 -1.75 8.83 -13.94
N ILE A 42 -2.43 9.40 -12.94
CA ILE A 42 -3.89 9.60 -12.95
C ILE A 42 -4.17 11.06 -12.64
N GLU A 43 -5.04 11.68 -13.43
CA GLU A 43 -5.50 13.05 -13.19
C GLU A 43 -6.86 13.04 -12.50
N VAL A 44 -7.05 13.82 -11.43
CA VAL A 44 -8.33 14.00 -10.73
C VAL A 44 -8.52 15.49 -10.47
N GLU A 45 -9.64 16.06 -10.92
CA GLU A 45 -9.94 17.50 -10.79
C GLU A 45 -8.78 18.43 -11.23
N GLY A 46 -8.14 18.11 -12.36
CA GLY A 46 -7.02 18.88 -12.91
C GLY A 46 -5.68 18.69 -12.17
N LYS A 47 -5.63 17.89 -11.10
CA LYS A 47 -4.40 17.55 -10.39
C LYS A 47 -3.90 16.18 -10.84
N LYS A 48 -2.63 16.12 -11.25
CA LYS A 48 -1.96 14.87 -11.63
C LYS A 48 -1.31 14.21 -10.44
N PHE A 49 -1.49 12.90 -10.35
CA PHE A 49 -0.90 12.03 -9.34
C PHE A 49 -0.07 10.97 -10.02
N LYS A 50 1.14 10.77 -9.52
CA LYS A 50 1.99 9.66 -9.94
C LYS A 50 1.44 8.36 -9.36
N VAL A 51 1.32 7.33 -10.18
CA VAL A 51 0.93 6.00 -9.75
C VAL A 51 2.17 5.21 -9.36
N VAL A 52 2.16 4.70 -8.14
CA VAL A 52 3.14 3.73 -7.64
C VAL A 52 2.45 2.37 -7.60
N LYS A 53 2.84 1.50 -8.53
CA LYS A 53 2.22 0.19 -8.72
C LYS A 53 3.06 -0.91 -8.09
N TYR A 54 2.39 -1.82 -7.39
CA TYR A 54 2.97 -3.11 -7.00
C TYR A 54 2.10 -4.28 -7.44
N HIS A 55 2.75 -5.39 -7.76
CA HIS A 55 2.07 -6.68 -7.84
C HIS A 55 1.73 -7.15 -6.41
N PRO A 56 0.56 -7.81 -6.18
CA PRO A 56 0.15 -8.19 -4.82
C PRO A 56 1.13 -9.09 -4.07
N GLU A 57 1.77 -10.03 -4.76
CA GLU A 57 2.75 -10.93 -4.13
C GLU A 57 4.04 -10.18 -3.75
N ASP A 58 4.54 -9.32 -4.65
CA ASP A 58 5.76 -8.54 -4.41
C ASP A 58 5.56 -7.47 -3.33
N TYR A 59 4.35 -6.94 -3.19
CA TYR A 59 4.04 -5.96 -2.15
C TYR A 59 4.16 -6.57 -0.74
N LEU A 60 3.78 -7.84 -0.57
CA LEU A 60 3.85 -8.52 0.72
C LEU A 60 5.28 -8.74 1.20
N SER A 61 6.22 -9.01 0.30
CA SER A 61 7.64 -9.13 0.68
C SER A 61 8.25 -7.76 0.95
N GLN A 62 7.98 -6.78 0.08
CA GLN A 62 8.56 -5.45 0.23
C GLN A 62 8.05 -4.73 1.49
N VAL A 63 6.83 -4.98 1.93
CA VAL A 63 6.26 -4.27 3.10
C VAL A 63 6.96 -4.63 4.39
N VAL A 64 7.52 -5.84 4.46
CA VAL A 64 8.31 -6.29 5.60
C VAL A 64 9.65 -5.57 5.67
N GLU A 65 10.29 -5.39 4.52
CA GLU A 65 11.62 -4.76 4.41
C GLU A 65 11.55 -3.24 4.55
N LYS A 66 10.47 -2.63 4.05
CA LYS A 66 10.36 -1.17 3.81
C LYS A 66 9.03 -0.60 4.31
N GLU A 67 8.57 -1.06 5.47
CA GLU A 67 7.26 -0.74 6.04
C GLU A 67 6.95 0.77 6.01
N ASP A 68 7.90 1.59 6.47
CA ASP A 68 7.75 3.05 6.52
C ASP A 68 7.54 3.68 5.14
N GLU A 69 8.27 3.19 4.14
CA GLU A 69 8.35 3.78 2.81
C GLU A 69 7.20 3.36 1.89
N ILE A 70 6.64 2.17 2.11
CA ILE A 70 5.66 1.59 1.18
C ILE A 70 4.26 1.38 1.78
N PHE A 71 4.14 1.31 3.11
CA PHE A 71 2.86 1.16 3.79
C PHE A 71 2.52 2.38 4.61
N ARG A 72 3.36 2.76 5.60
CA ARG A 72 3.06 3.90 6.49
C ARG A 72 3.11 5.26 5.78
N LYS A 73 3.88 5.35 4.69
CA LYS A 73 3.91 6.53 3.81
C LYS A 73 2.52 6.92 3.25
N TYR A 74 1.60 5.97 3.11
CA TYR A 74 0.33 6.18 2.42
C TYR A 74 -0.86 6.11 3.39
N LYS A 75 -1.85 6.98 3.16
CA LYS A 75 -3.17 6.83 3.78
C LYS A 75 -3.99 5.84 2.95
N ILE A 76 -4.27 4.68 3.52
CA ILE A 76 -5.03 3.63 2.83
C ILE A 76 -6.53 3.87 3.00
N TYR A 77 -7.25 4.02 1.89
CA TYR A 77 -8.72 4.18 1.92
C TYR A 77 -9.48 3.10 1.17
N TYR A 78 -8.79 2.23 0.43
CA TYR A 78 -9.39 1.11 -0.25
C TYR A 78 -8.53 -0.14 -0.06
N PHE A 79 -9.15 -1.25 0.34
CA PHE A 79 -8.47 -2.53 0.45
C PHE A 79 -9.47 -3.68 0.44
N VAL A 80 -9.06 -4.80 -0.15
CA VAL A 80 -9.71 -6.08 0.03
C VAL A 80 -9.38 -6.57 1.44
N LYS A 81 -10.41 -6.80 2.25
CA LYS A 81 -10.27 -7.17 3.68
C LYS A 81 -9.30 -8.33 3.91
N ALA A 82 -9.40 -9.38 3.11
CA ALA A 82 -8.53 -10.56 3.22
C ALA A 82 -7.06 -10.22 2.92
N TYR A 83 -6.80 -9.30 1.99
CA TYR A 83 -5.46 -8.89 1.63
C TYR A 83 -4.83 -7.98 2.70
N MET A 84 -5.58 -7.03 3.24
CA MET A 84 -5.13 -6.22 4.38
C MET A 84 -4.77 -7.09 5.58
N ARG A 85 -5.57 -8.12 5.87
CA ARG A 85 -5.25 -9.08 6.94
C ARG A 85 -3.89 -9.74 6.71
N LYS A 86 -3.62 -10.22 5.49
CA LYS A 86 -2.31 -10.81 5.16
C LYS A 86 -1.16 -9.84 5.41
N ILE A 87 -1.29 -8.57 5.00
CA ILE A 87 -0.26 -7.55 5.25
C ILE A 87 0.03 -7.41 6.75
N LEU A 88 -1.03 -7.23 7.56
CA LEU A 88 -0.89 -7.04 9.00
C LEU A 88 -0.29 -8.27 9.68
N ASP A 89 -0.75 -9.48 9.31
CA ASP A 89 -0.23 -10.74 9.85
C ASP A 89 1.28 -10.89 9.52
N THR A 90 1.69 -10.55 8.29
CA THR A 90 3.09 -10.58 7.87
C THR A 90 3.94 -9.57 8.67
N LEU A 91 3.47 -8.33 8.82
CA LEU A 91 4.18 -7.29 9.59
C LEU A 91 4.34 -7.68 11.06
N SER A 92 3.28 -8.16 11.70
CA SER A 92 3.34 -8.63 13.08
C SER A 92 4.28 -9.83 13.25
N SER A 93 4.29 -10.76 12.29
CA SER A 93 5.20 -11.91 12.33
C SER A 93 6.67 -11.47 12.25
N ALA A 94 6.98 -10.54 11.34
CA ALA A 94 8.32 -10.00 11.19
C ALA A 94 8.80 -9.20 12.42
N GLU A 95 7.89 -8.46 13.07
CA GLU A 95 8.20 -7.76 14.32
C GLU A 95 8.55 -8.74 15.45
N VAL A 96 7.78 -9.82 15.61
CA VAL A 96 8.07 -10.88 16.59
C VAL A 96 9.42 -11.53 16.33
N GLU A 97 9.76 -11.79 15.06
CA GLU A 97 11.06 -12.37 14.68
C GLU A 97 12.21 -11.44 15.06
N ARG A 98 12.11 -10.14 14.74
CA ARG A 98 13.09 -9.12 15.12
C ARG A 98 13.29 -9.06 16.63
N MET A 99 12.21 -8.98 17.40
CA MET A 99 12.28 -8.97 18.87
C MET A 99 12.92 -10.24 19.44
N SER A 100 12.67 -11.39 18.82
CA SER A 100 13.25 -12.67 19.26
C SER A 100 14.76 -12.75 19.01
N LEU A 101 15.25 -12.13 17.93
CA LEU A 101 16.68 -12.01 17.65
C LEU A 101 17.34 -11.04 18.64
N ASP A 102 16.74 -9.88 18.88
CA ASP A 102 17.23 -8.90 19.85
C ASP A 102 17.35 -9.50 21.26
N LEU A 103 16.40 -10.35 21.66
CA LEU A 103 16.45 -11.06 22.94
C LEU A 103 17.62 -12.05 23.03
N LYS A 104 17.93 -12.76 21.93
CA LYS A 104 19.06 -13.70 21.90
C LYS A 104 20.40 -12.98 21.97
N ASP A 105 20.54 -11.86 21.25
CA ASP A 105 21.76 -11.08 21.22
C ASP A 105 22.03 -10.38 22.56
N ASN A 106 20.99 -9.95 23.28
CA ASN A 106 21.13 -9.34 24.61
C ASN A 106 21.36 -10.34 25.76
N LEU A 107 21.16 -11.64 25.52
CA LEU A 107 21.38 -12.73 26.50
C LEU A 107 22.69 -13.49 26.27
N SER A 108 23.43 -13.14 25.20
CA SER A 108 24.73 -13.72 24.83
C SER A 108 25.89 -12.83 25.30
#